data_AF-A0A101IIM3-F1
#
_entry.id   AF-A0A101IIM3-F1
#
_cell.length_a   1.000
_cell.length_b   1.000
_cell.length_c   1.000
_cell.angle_alpha   90.00
_cell.angle_beta   90.00
_cell.angle_gamma   90.00
#
_symmetry.space_group_name_H-M   'P 1'
#
loop_
_entity.id
_entity.type
_entity.pdbx_description
1 polymer ?
#
loop_
_entity_poly.entity_id
_entity_poly.type
_entity_poly.pdbx_seq_one_letter_code
_entity_poly.pdbx_strand_id
1 'polypeptide(L)'
;MALVHHALENPIRRRMIIMMVEGCRSVEGIAEAVGPKMLDYHLHRLELAGLIEVTDGAITLTEAGEAYGALIKSQAERGGAG
;
A
#
# COMPACT_ATOMS: atom_id res chain seq x y z
N MET A 1 5.88 -15.06 0.35
CA MET A 1 4.65 -15.06 -0.47
C MET A 1 3.36 -14.99 0.36
N ALA A 2 3.14 -15.86 1.36
CA ALA A 2 1.90 -15.85 2.16
C ALA A 2 1.62 -14.50 2.86
N LEU A 3 2.63 -13.85 3.43
CA LEU A 3 2.48 -12.55 4.09
C LEU A 3 2.05 -11.43 3.13
N VAL A 4 2.59 -11.42 1.90
CA VAL A 4 2.18 -10.46 0.85
C VAL A 4 0.73 -10.69 0.44
N HIS A 5 0.34 -11.95 0.24
CA HIS A 5 -1.05 -12.30 -0.07
C HIS A 5 -2.01 -11.83 1.05
N HIS A 6 -1.71 -12.15 2.31
CA HIS A 6 -2.52 -11.69 3.45
C HIS A 6 -2.51 -10.16 3.63
N ALA A 7 -1.40 -9.49 3.34
CA ALA A 7 -1.39 -8.03 3.36
C ALA A 7 -2.32 -7.48 2.26
N LEU A 8 -2.20 -7.98 1.03
CA LEU A 8 -2.90 -7.41 -0.11
C LEU A 8 -4.34 -7.95 -0.30
N GLU A 9 -4.80 -8.90 0.52
CA GLU A 9 -6.22 -9.31 0.53
C GLU A 9 -7.15 -8.18 1.01
N ASN A 10 -6.65 -7.25 1.82
CA ASN A 10 -7.44 -6.15 2.36
C ASN A 10 -7.52 -4.96 1.37
N PRO A 11 -8.74 -4.44 1.11
CA PRO A 11 -8.95 -3.39 0.11
C PRO A 11 -8.33 -2.03 0.49
N ILE A 12 -8.28 -1.68 1.79
CA ILE A 12 -7.64 -0.43 2.24
C ILE A 12 -6.15 -0.49 1.96
N ARG A 13 -5.48 -1.61 2.29
CA ARG A 13 -4.05 -1.79 2.03
C ARG A 13 -3.72 -1.81 0.53
N ARG A 14 -4.60 -2.38 -0.31
CA ARG A 14 -4.48 -2.28 -1.78
C ARG A 14 -4.56 -0.83 -2.24
N ARG A 15 -5.52 -0.05 -1.74
CA ARG A 15 -5.62 1.37 -2.08
C ARG A 15 -4.38 2.15 -1.65
N MET A 16 -3.88 1.91 -0.44
CA MET A 16 -2.64 2.53 0.07
C MET A 16 -1.45 2.24 -0.84
N ILE A 17 -1.22 0.98 -1.25
CA ILE A 17 -0.06 0.63 -2.09
C ILE A 17 -0.16 1.21 -3.50
N ILE A 18 -1.37 1.31 -4.08
CA ILE A 18 -1.60 2.00 -5.35
C ILE A 18 -1.21 3.48 -5.22
N MET A 19 -1.69 4.16 -4.18
CA MET A 19 -1.36 5.57 -3.93
C MET A 19 0.14 5.79 -3.76
N MET A 20 0.83 4.87 -3.08
CA MET A 20 2.29 4.93 -2.93
C MET A 20 2.97 4.83 -4.29
N VAL A 21 2.60 3.86 -5.13
CA VAL A 21 3.12 3.75 -6.50
C VAL A 21 2.88 5.04 -7.31
N GLU A 22 1.78 5.74 -7.04
CA GLU A 22 1.42 7.02 -7.68
C GLU A 22 2.17 8.24 -7.11
N GLY A 23 2.98 8.05 -6.07
CA GLY A 23 3.84 9.08 -5.50
C GLY A 23 3.41 9.60 -4.14
N CYS A 24 2.31 9.14 -3.56
CA CYS A 24 1.93 9.49 -2.19
C CYS A 24 2.80 8.73 -1.18
N ARG A 25 3.92 9.34 -0.78
CA ARG A 25 4.99 8.73 0.04
C ARG A 25 5.10 9.30 1.45
N SER A 26 4.03 9.88 1.98
CA SER A 26 3.97 10.34 3.37
C SER A 26 2.83 9.66 4.12
N VAL A 27 3.06 9.35 5.40
CA VAL A 27 2.03 8.80 6.29
C VAL A 27 0.83 9.74 6.39
N GLU A 28 1.08 11.05 6.47
CA GLU A 28 0.04 12.08 6.49
C GLU A 28 -0.82 12.07 5.22
N GLY A 29 -0.21 12.04 4.04
CA GLY A 29 -0.94 12.03 2.78
C GLY A 29 -1.76 10.75 2.59
N ILE A 30 -1.24 9.60 3.06
CA ILE A 30 -2.01 8.36 3.09
C ILE A 30 -3.19 8.47 4.08
N ALA A 31 -2.97 9.03 5.28
CA ALA A 31 -4.00 9.24 6.29
C ALA A 31 -5.17 10.08 5.79
N GLU A 32 -4.88 11.15 5.05
CA GLU A 32 -5.89 12.04 4.48
C GLU A 32 -6.80 11.30 3.48
N ALA A 33 -6.24 10.38 2.69
CA ALA A 33 -7.00 9.69 1.65
C ALA A 33 -7.77 8.44 2.12
N VAL A 34 -7.23 7.70 3.10
CA VAL A 34 -7.85 6.45 3.59
C VAL A 34 -8.47 6.57 4.98
N GLY A 35 -8.27 7.71 5.64
CA GLY A 35 -8.69 7.98 7.01
C GLY A 35 -7.67 7.52 8.06
N PRO A 36 -7.62 8.16 9.25
CA PRO A 36 -6.63 7.85 10.28
C PRO A 36 -6.96 6.56 11.06
N LYS A 37 -8.19 6.08 10.99
CA LYS A 37 -8.63 4.92 11.76
C LYS A 37 -7.86 3.67 11.34
N MET A 38 -7.13 3.06 12.28
CA MET A 38 -6.31 1.86 12.05
C MET A 38 -5.16 2.06 11.06
N LEU A 39 -4.77 3.31 10.76
CA LEU A 39 -3.69 3.60 9.81
C LEU A 39 -2.38 2.89 10.19
N ASP A 40 -1.95 3.03 11.45
CA ASP A 40 -0.74 2.40 11.96
C ASP A 40 -0.77 0.88 11.80
N TYR A 41 -1.94 0.27 12.06
CA TYR A 41 -2.12 -1.16 11.85
C TYR A 41 -1.97 -1.55 10.38
N HIS A 42 -2.53 -0.76 9.45
CA HIS A 42 -2.41 -1.04 8.03
C HIS A 42 -0.97 -0.89 7.52
N LEU A 43 -0.27 0.17 7.94
CA LEU A 43 1.14 0.40 7.62
C LEU A 43 2.01 -0.74 8.16
N HIS A 44 1.83 -1.09 9.44
CA HIS A 44 2.58 -2.17 10.05
C HIS A 44 2.39 -3.51 9.33
N ARG A 45 1.17 -3.81 8.85
CA ARG A 45 0.91 -5.03 8.07
C ARG A 45 1.59 -5.04 6.70
N LEU A 46 1.81 -3.87 6.10
CA LEU A 46 2.57 -3.73 4.84
C LEU A 46 4.08 -3.84 5.09
N GLU A 47 4.59 -3.27 6.19
CA GLU A 47 5.98 -3.43 6.63
C GLU A 47 6.32 -4.88 6.96
N LEU A 48 5.47 -5.58 7.72
CA LEU A 48 5.64 -7.01 8.02
C LEU A 48 5.62 -7.90 6.77
N ALA A 49 4.95 -7.44 5.70
CA ALA A 49 4.95 -8.13 4.42
C ALA A 49 6.18 -7.80 3.56
N GLY A 50 7.06 -6.91 4.03
CA GLY A 50 8.24 -6.44 3.32
C GLY A 50 7.92 -5.58 2.10
N LEU A 51 6.76 -4.91 2.08
CA LEU A 51 6.31 -4.10 0.94
C LEU A 51 6.72 -2.64 1.08
N ILE A 52 6.78 -2.13 2.30
CA ILE A 52 7.18 -0.75 2.60
C ILE A 52 8.14 -0.71 3.77
N GLU A 53 8.81 0.42 3.89
CA GLU A 53 9.51 0.87 5.08
C GLU A 53 8.96 2.25 5.45
N VAL A 54 8.72 2.49 6.75
CA VAL A 54 8.32 3.80 7.26
C VAL A 54 9.46 4.38 8.11
N THR A 55 9.88 5.60 7.81
CA THR A 55 10.93 6.31 8.58
C THR A 55 10.55 7.78 8.68
N ASP A 56 10.48 8.31 9.90
CA ASP A 56 10.15 9.72 10.18
C ASP A 56 8.89 10.23 9.43
N GLY A 57 7.88 9.36 9.26
CA GLY A 57 6.64 9.68 8.55
C GLY A 57 6.73 9.65 7.02
N ALA A 58 7.91 9.38 6.45
CA ALA A 58 8.11 9.07 5.04
C ALA A 58 7.96 7.56 4.78
N ILE A 59 7.46 7.21 3.59
CA ILE A 59 7.21 5.83 3.16
C ILE A 59 8.05 5.51 1.93
N THR A 60 8.89 4.49 2.04
CA THR A 60 9.65 3.94 0.90
C THR A 60 9.01 2.62 0.48
N LEU A 61 8.83 2.38 -0.82
CA LEU A 61 8.44 1.05 -1.30
C LEU A 61 9.73 0.23 -1.43
N THR A 62 9.68 -1.02 -0.99
CA THR A 62 10.72 -1.98 -1.35
C THR A 62 10.56 -2.38 -2.82
N GLU A 63 11.54 -3.09 -3.39
CA GLU A 63 11.42 -3.68 -4.73
C GLU A 63 10.15 -4.54 -4.87
N ALA A 64 9.83 -5.32 -3.83
CA ALA A 64 8.59 -6.10 -3.79
C ALA A 64 7.35 -5.18 -3.73
N GLY A 65 7.40 -4.11 -2.94
CA GLY A 65 6.34 -3.11 -2.87
C GLY A 65 6.01 -2.49 -4.23
N GLU A 66 7.05 -2.10 -4.98
CA GLU A 66 6.90 -1.54 -6.33
C GLU A 66 6.30 -2.56 -7.30
N ALA A 67 6.83 -3.77 -7.33
CA ALA A 67 6.37 -4.83 -8.24
C ALA A 67 4.90 -5.21 -7.97
N TYR A 68 4.54 -5.48 -6.71
CA TYR A 68 3.17 -5.85 -6.34
C TYR A 68 2.21 -4.67 -6.46
N GLY A 69 2.64 -3.47 -6.09
CA GLY A 69 1.83 -2.25 -6.22
C GLY A 69 1.48 -1.96 -7.68
N ALA A 70 2.47 -2.03 -8.59
CA ALA A 70 2.25 -1.84 -10.02
C ALA A 70 1.30 -2.91 -10.61
N LEU A 71 1.47 -4.17 -10.19
CA LEU A 71 0.57 -5.26 -10.60
C LEU A 71 -0.87 -4.98 -10.17
N ILE A 72 -1.09 -4.60 -8.90
CA ILE A 72 -2.42 -4.32 -8.36
C ILE A 72 -3.05 -3.10 -9.02
N LYS A 73 -2.28 -2.03 -9.24
CA LYS A 73 -2.72 -0.86 -9.98
C LYS A 73 -3.21 -1.23 -11.37
N SER A 74 -2.41 -1.98 -12.12
CA SER A 74 -2.79 -2.47 -13.45
C SER A 74 -4.05 -3.36 -13.44
N GLN A 75 -4.25 -4.16 -12.39
CA GLN A 75 -5.47 -4.96 -12.23
C GLN A 75 -6.69 -4.08 -11.94
N ALA A 76 -6.55 -3.05 -11.11
CA ALA A 76 -7.63 -2.11 -10.79
C ALA A 76 -8.09 -1.32 -12.02
N GLU A 77 -7.15 -0.86 -12.86
CA GLU A 77 -7.44 -0.14 -14.10
C GLU A 77 -8.18 -1.03 -15.12
N ARG A 78 -7.78 -2.31 -15.22
CA ARG A 78 -8.43 -3.29 -16.10
C ARG A 78 -9.79 -3.77 -15.58
N GLY A 79 -9.97 -3.81 -14.27
CA GLY A 79 -11.21 -4.24 -13.61
C GLY A 79 -12.26 -3.13 -13.46
N GLY A 80 -11.88 -1.86 -13.66
CA GLY A 80 -12.78 -0.70 -13.59
C GLY A 80 -13.63 -0.44 -14.84
N ALA A 81 -13.53 -1.28 -15.88
CA ALA A 81 -14.35 -1.21 -17.10
C ALA A 81 -15.63 -2.05 -17.03
N GLY A 82 -16.19 -2.22 -15.82
CA GLY A 82 -17.43 -2.97 -15.56
C GLY A 82 -18.53 -2.07 -15.03
#